data_AF-A0A7C5J2S1-F1
#
_entry.id   AF-A0A7C5J2S1-F1
#
_cell.length_a   1.000
_cell.length_b   1.000
_cell.length_c   1.000
_cell.angle_alpha   90.00
_cell.angle_beta   90.00
_cell.angle_gamma   90.00
#
_symmetry.space_group_name_H-M   'P 1'
#
loop_
_entity.id
_entity.type
_entity.pdbx_description
1 polymer ?
#
loop_
_entity_poly.entity_id
_entity_poly.type
_entity_poly.pdbx_seq_one_letter_code
_entity_poly.pdbx_strand_id
1 'polypeptide(L)'
;MTAQGWKEALSDAMPEELAREIEIFETQIELRKRGKVEPKVFAETRLRRGVYGQRYDNGQRDDGTGSKRLDFPSGDLEKGPDTMWDAPGMMRIKIPFGALTPEQLE
;
A
#
# COMPACT_ATOMS: atom_id res chain seq x y z
N MET A 1 27.71 -6.15 3.12
CA MET A 1 27.09 -6.00 1.79
C MET A 1 25.81 -5.22 2.00
N THR A 2 25.74 -3.97 1.56
CA THR A 2 24.46 -3.25 1.48
C THR A 2 23.59 -4.03 0.49
N ALA A 3 22.49 -4.60 0.95
CA ALA A 3 21.53 -5.25 0.07
C ALA A 3 21.14 -4.25 -1.02
N GLN A 4 21.36 -4.61 -2.28
CA GLN A 4 20.93 -3.81 -3.41
C GLN A 4 19.41 -3.62 -3.32
N GLY A 5 18.94 -2.38 -3.43
CA GLY A 5 17.53 -2.07 -3.30
C GLY A 5 16.72 -2.74 -4.41
N TRP A 6 15.47 -3.10 -4.14
CA TRP A 6 14.59 -3.75 -5.13
C TRP A 6 14.49 -2.97 -6.45
N LYS A 7 14.58 -1.64 -6.40
CA LYS A 7 14.58 -0.78 -7.60
C LYS A 7 15.77 -1.05 -8.50
N GLU A 8 16.97 -1.12 -7.91
CA GLU A 8 18.20 -1.37 -8.65
C GLU A 8 18.16 -2.78 -9.24
N ALA A 9 17.73 -3.76 -8.44
CA ALA A 9 17.61 -5.16 -8.86
C ALA A 9 16.59 -5.38 -9.99
N LEU A 10 15.53 -4.59 -10.08
CA LEU A 10 14.44 -4.75 -11.05
C LEU A 10 14.44 -3.71 -12.18
N SER A 11 15.38 -2.75 -12.14
CA SER A 11 15.40 -1.59 -13.06
C SER A 11 15.36 -1.99 -14.53
N ASP A 12 16.18 -2.97 -14.93
CA ASP A 12 16.27 -3.45 -16.32
C ASP A 12 15.13 -4.39 -16.73
N ALA A 13 14.38 -4.94 -15.77
CA ALA A 13 13.32 -5.92 -16.01
C ALA A 13 11.91 -5.31 -15.98
N MET A 14 11.76 -4.10 -15.44
CA MET A 14 10.46 -3.49 -15.21
C MET A 14 9.95 -2.77 -16.47
N PRO A 15 8.68 -2.98 -16.87
CA PRO A 15 8.07 -2.16 -17.91
C PRO A 15 8.10 -0.67 -17.55
N GLU A 16 8.47 0.19 -18.49
CA GLU A 16 8.67 1.64 -18.25
C GLU A 16 7.43 2.32 -17.64
N GLU A 17 6.24 1.98 -18.12
CA GLU A 17 4.98 2.51 -17.60
C GLU A 17 4.75 2.13 -16.14
N LEU A 18 5.08 0.90 -15.76
CA LEU A 18 4.97 0.43 -14.37
C LEU A 18 5.99 1.15 -13.47
N ALA A 19 7.22 1.32 -13.93
CA ALA A 19 8.23 2.06 -13.19
C ALA A 19 7.77 3.50 -12.91
N ARG A 20 7.25 4.18 -13.93
CA ARG A 20 6.70 5.54 -13.81
C ARG A 20 5.52 5.63 -12.83
N GLU A 21 4.58 4.69 -12.87
CA GLU A 21 3.46 4.64 -11.91
C GLU A 21 3.95 4.53 -10.46
N ILE A 22 4.96 3.68 -10.22
CA ILE A 22 5.53 3.47 -8.89
C ILE A 22 6.24 4.74 -8.40
N GLU A 23 7.05 5.38 -9.25
CA GLU A 23 7.73 6.65 -8.89
C GLU A 23 6.74 7.77 -8.54
N ILE A 24 5.65 7.90 -9.31
CA ILE A 24 4.58 8.85 -9.01
C ILE A 24 3.99 8.54 -7.64
N PHE A 25 3.62 7.28 -7.39
CA PHE A 25 3.06 6.88 -6.11
C PHE A 25 4.00 7.15 -4.93
N GLU A 26 5.29 6.83 -5.06
CA GLU A 26 6.29 7.10 -4.03
C GLU A 26 6.41 8.60 -3.73
N THR A 27 6.39 9.43 -4.78
CA THR A 27 6.37 10.88 -4.59
C THR A 27 5.11 11.33 -3.85
N GLN A 28 3.95 10.83 -4.23
CA GLN A 28 2.67 11.20 -3.62
C GLN A 28 2.57 10.72 -2.16
N ILE A 29 3.05 9.52 -1.83
CA ILE A 29 2.99 9.00 -0.45
C ILE A 29 3.97 9.75 0.46
N GLU A 30 5.13 10.18 -0.05
CA GLU A 30 6.05 11.04 0.71
C GLU A 30 5.48 12.45 0.94
N LEU A 31 4.81 13.02 -0.05
CA LEU A 31 4.09 14.29 0.13
C LEU A 31 2.93 14.14 1.13
N ARG A 32 2.19 13.02 1.08
CA ARG A 32 1.14 12.71 2.04
C ARG A 32 1.69 12.56 3.45
N LYS A 33 2.82 11.87 3.65
CA LYS A 33 3.52 11.78 4.95
C LYS A 33 3.86 13.14 5.54
N ARG A 34 4.21 14.11 4.69
CA ARG A 34 4.55 15.49 5.08
C ARG A 34 3.32 16.39 5.23
N GLY A 35 2.10 15.86 5.09
CA GLY A 35 0.86 16.64 5.14
C GLY A 35 0.68 17.61 3.97
N LYS A 36 1.43 17.45 2.88
CA LYS A 36 1.40 18.35 1.70
C LYS A 36 0.32 17.98 0.68
N VAL A 37 -0.31 16.82 0.84
CA VAL A 37 -1.38 16.30 -0.02
C VAL A 37 -2.51 15.82 0.87
N GLU A 38 -3.73 16.23 0.54
CA GLU A 38 -4.93 15.81 1.26
C GLU A 38 -5.26 14.33 1.03
N PRO A 39 -5.86 13.62 2.00
CA PRO A 39 -6.22 12.21 1.86
C PRO A 39 -7.03 11.89 0.59
N LYS A 40 -8.01 12.73 0.26
CA LYS A 40 -8.88 12.55 -0.91
C LYS A 40 -8.09 12.62 -2.23
N VAL A 41 -7.19 13.59 -2.34
CA VAL A 41 -6.31 13.76 -3.50
C VAL A 41 -5.34 12.58 -3.60
N PHE A 42 -4.74 12.16 -2.48
CA PHE A 42 -3.86 10.99 -2.46
C PHE A 42 -4.58 9.71 -2.93
N ALA A 43 -5.83 9.50 -2.50
CA ALA A 43 -6.62 8.33 -2.88
C ALA A 43 -6.89 8.23 -4.39
N GLU A 44 -6.93 9.35 -5.11
CA GLU A 44 -7.04 9.36 -6.58
C GLU A 44 -5.74 8.88 -7.23
N THR A 45 -4.60 9.23 -6.64
CA THR A 45 -3.24 8.88 -7.11
C THR A 45 -2.68 7.55 -6.60
N ARG A 46 -3.46 6.78 -5.83
CA ARG A 46 -3.00 5.51 -5.24
C ARG A 46 -2.69 4.45 -6.29
N LEU A 47 -1.74 3.55 -6.00
CA LEU A 47 -1.44 2.39 -6.85
C LEU A 47 -2.65 1.46 -6.96
N ARG A 48 -3.13 1.22 -8.19
CA ARG A 48 -4.20 0.26 -8.51
C ARG A 48 -3.65 -1.07 -9.02
N ARG A 49 -2.61 -1.57 -8.34
CA ARG A 49 -1.86 -2.77 -8.73
C ARG A 49 -2.03 -3.93 -7.74
N GLY A 50 -3.27 -4.19 -7.34
CA GLY A 50 -3.59 -5.26 -6.39
C GLY A 50 -3.35 -4.91 -4.92
N VAL A 51 -3.17 -3.63 -4.59
CA VAL A 51 -3.12 -3.13 -3.22
C VAL A 51 -4.52 -2.73 -2.78
N TYR A 52 -4.98 -3.26 -1.65
CA TYR A 52 -6.32 -3.09 -1.12
C TYR A 52 -6.29 -2.70 0.35
N GLY A 53 -7.33 -1.97 0.78
CA GLY A 53 -7.67 -1.83 2.19
C GLY A 53 -8.13 -3.16 2.80
N GLN A 54 -8.11 -3.23 4.12
CA GLN A 54 -8.57 -4.40 4.88
C GLN A 54 -9.86 -4.05 5.63
N ARG A 55 -10.64 -5.05 6.04
CA ARG A 55 -11.99 -4.92 6.64
C ARG A 55 -12.16 -3.92 7.81
N TYR A 56 -11.08 -3.47 8.44
CA TYR A 56 -11.07 -2.59 9.63
C TYR A 56 -10.10 -1.42 9.47
N ASP A 57 -9.82 -1.03 8.23
CA ASP A 57 -8.88 0.06 7.94
C ASP A 57 -9.39 1.44 8.35
N ASN A 58 -10.69 1.59 8.58
CA ASN A 58 -11.32 2.75 9.21
C ASN A 58 -11.10 2.86 10.73
N GLY A 59 -10.28 1.98 11.33
CA GLY A 59 -10.00 1.99 12.76
C GLY A 59 -11.15 1.51 13.64
N GLN A 60 -12.12 0.79 13.06
CA GLN A 60 -13.23 0.22 13.80
C GLN A 60 -13.34 -1.28 13.54
N ARG A 61 -13.54 -2.06 14.60
CA ARG A 61 -13.76 -3.51 14.54
C ARG A 61 -14.94 -3.91 15.38
N ASP A 62 -15.87 -4.65 14.79
CA ASP A 62 -16.95 -5.32 15.54
C ASP A 62 -16.43 -6.65 16.13
N ASP A 63 -16.66 -6.86 17.42
CA ASP A 63 -16.30 -8.09 18.13
C ASP A 63 -17.50 -9.02 18.43
N GLY A 64 -18.68 -8.72 17.85
CA GLY A 64 -19.94 -9.39 18.11
C GLY A 64 -20.78 -8.72 19.20
N THR A 65 -20.24 -7.73 19.90
CA THR A 65 -20.97 -6.89 20.87
C THR A 65 -21.09 -5.43 20.41
N GLY A 66 -20.70 -5.15 19.16
CA GLY A 66 -20.70 -3.82 18.54
C GLY A 66 -19.29 -3.30 18.23
N SER A 67 -19.25 -2.13 17.60
CA SER A 67 -18.01 -1.50 17.13
C SER A 67 -17.08 -1.11 18.28
N LYS A 68 -15.81 -1.52 18.17
CA LYS A 68 -14.69 -1.13 19.04
C LYS A 68 -13.71 -0.29 18.23
N ARG A 69 -13.17 0.74 18.86
CA ARG A 69 -12.07 1.53 18.30
C ARG A 69 -10.78 0.71 18.31
N LEU A 70 -10.04 0.75 17.21
CA LEU A 70 -8.66 0.26 17.12
C LEU A 70 -7.72 1.44 17.32
N ASP A 71 -6.85 1.35 18.31
CA ASP A 71 -5.86 2.39 18.58
C ASP A 71 -4.59 2.11 17.76
N PHE A 72 -4.33 2.98 16.79
CA PHE A 72 -3.14 2.92 15.95
C PHE A 72 -2.05 3.87 16.47
N PRO A 73 -0.74 3.52 16.35
CA PRO A 73 0.36 4.36 16.82
C PRO A 73 0.36 5.79 16.27
N SER A 74 -0.07 5.97 15.03
CA SER A 74 -0.15 7.26 14.35
C SER A 74 -1.39 8.09 14.74
N GLY A 75 -2.16 7.64 15.72
CA GLY A 75 -3.36 8.35 16.20
C GLY A 75 -4.41 8.51 15.11
N ASP A 76 -4.88 9.74 14.91
CA ASP A 76 -5.93 10.09 13.94
C ASP A 76 -5.38 10.37 12.52
N LEU A 77 -4.13 10.03 12.23
CA LEU A 77 -3.58 10.17 10.88
C LEU A 77 -4.21 9.15 9.93
N GLU A 78 -4.60 9.62 8.74
CA GLU A 78 -5.21 8.81 7.70
C GLU A 78 -4.34 8.76 6.44
N LYS A 79 -4.18 7.61 5.79
CA LYS A 79 -3.52 7.57 4.47
C LYS A 79 -4.45 7.97 3.34
N GLY A 80 -5.74 7.70 3.46
CA GLY A 80 -6.79 8.03 2.50
C GLY A 80 -8.13 8.22 3.23
N PRO A 81 -9.22 8.55 2.51
CA PRO A 81 -10.53 8.74 3.11
C PRO A 81 -10.94 7.52 3.93
N ASP A 82 -11.30 7.73 5.20
CA ASP A 82 -11.71 6.70 6.15
C ASP A 82 -10.70 5.54 6.26
N THR A 83 -9.41 5.80 6.01
CA THR A 83 -8.36 4.78 6.03
C THR A 83 -7.22 5.23 6.93
N MET A 84 -7.13 4.65 8.12
CA MET A 84 -6.11 4.94 9.12
C MET A 84 -4.71 4.65 8.59
N TRP A 85 -3.73 5.44 9.04
CA TRP A 85 -2.35 5.39 8.56
C TRP A 85 -1.74 3.99 8.70
N ASP A 86 -1.78 3.46 9.92
CA ASP A 86 -1.20 2.17 10.28
C ASP A 86 -2.11 0.97 10.00
N ALA A 87 -3.31 1.21 9.45
CA ALA A 87 -4.20 0.11 9.11
C ALA A 87 -3.50 -0.88 8.16
N PRO A 88 -3.58 -2.19 8.39
CA PRO A 88 -2.97 -3.16 7.51
C PRO A 88 -3.61 -3.10 6.11
N GLY A 89 -2.80 -3.34 5.09
CA GLY A 89 -3.27 -3.54 3.72
C GLY A 89 -3.31 -5.01 3.34
N MET A 90 -4.01 -5.31 2.25
CA MET A 90 -3.92 -6.58 1.55
C MET A 90 -3.25 -6.36 0.20
N MET A 91 -2.31 -7.24 -0.16
CA MET A 91 -1.67 -7.25 -1.46
C MET A 91 -2.03 -8.54 -2.20
N ARG A 92 -2.52 -8.39 -3.42
CA ARG A 92 -2.84 -9.49 -4.32
C ARG A 92 -1.84 -9.55 -5.46
N ILE A 93 -0.99 -10.56 -5.43
CA ILE A 93 -0.08 -10.89 -6.52
C ILE A 93 -0.84 -11.74 -7.55
N LYS A 94 -0.78 -11.35 -8.83
CA LYS A 94 -1.40 -12.10 -9.92
C LYS A 94 -0.43 -13.17 -10.41
N ILE A 95 -0.82 -14.43 -10.26
CA ILE A 95 -0.09 -15.59 -10.79
C ILE A 95 -0.95 -16.24 -11.87
N PRO A 96 -0.71 -15.97 -13.17
CA PRO A 96 -1.49 -16.55 -14.25
C PRO A 96 -1.46 -18.08 -14.19
N PHE A 97 -2.65 -18.70 -14.20
CA PHE A 97 -2.82 -20.16 -14.15
C PHE A 97 -2.18 -20.85 -12.92
N GLY A 98 -1.78 -20.10 -11.90
CA GLY A 98 -1.09 -20.65 -10.73
C GLY A 98 0.33 -21.15 -11.01
N ALA A 99 0.91 -20.86 -12.17
CA ALA A 99 2.25 -21.31 -12.53
C ALA A 99 3.32 -20.47 -11.82
N LEU A 100 4.17 -21.13 -11.04
CA LEU A 100 5.29 -20.56 -10.28
C LEU A 100 6.47 -21.55 -10.29
N THR A 101 7.70 -21.06 -10.36
CA THR A 101 8.90 -21.86 -10.08
C THR A 101 9.20 -21.86 -8.57
N PRO A 102 9.99 -22.82 -8.05
CA PRO A 102 10.45 -22.80 -6.66
C PRO A 102 11.13 -21.47 -6.28
N GLU A 103 11.93 -20.90 -7.18
CA GLU A 103 12.64 -19.64 -6.97
C GLU A 103 11.70 -18.42 -6.91
N GLN A 104 10.51 -18.49 -7.52
CA GLN A 104 9.50 -17.42 -7.44
C GLN A 104 8.61 -17.54 -6.20
N LEU A 105 8.64 -18.68 -5.52
CA LEU A 105 7.87 -18.93 -4.30
C LEU A 105 8.63 -18.50 -3.03
N GLU A 106 9.96 -18.56 -3.06
CA GLU A 106 10.85 -18.09 -1.98
C GLU A 106 10.98 -16.56 -1.96
#